data_AF-A0A1F7GKS0-F1
#
_entry.id   AF-A0A1F7GKS0-F1
#
_cell.length_a   1.000
_cell.length_b   1.000
_cell.length_c   1.000
_cell.angle_alpha   90.00
_cell.angle_beta   90.00
_cell.angle_gamma   90.00
#
_symmetry.space_group_name_H-M   'P 1'
#
loop_
_entity.id
_entity.type
_entity.pdbx_description
1 polymer ?
#
loop_
_entity_poly.entity_id
_entity_poly.type
_entity_poly.pdbx_seq_one_letter_code
_entity_poly.pdbx_strand_id
1 'polypeptide(L)'
;MNDPKDDIEEIELVPPEEIKAQAQEQINQARALLDLEQSIKTYYQGAQSKREEMKQHKEMVADAYANDKTLAESEEKMKALKMEANKVRDQISATSAVIEAKQKLRELSEEVKELEKTLSKFLLQYKDLAQTNQIMVREGEMYQIVQSAKLVKQSALSQ
;
A
#
# COMPACT_ATOMS: atom_id res chain seq x y z
N MET A 1 -24.43 -65.43 48.35
CA MET A 1 -24.69 -64.85 47.02
C MET A 1 -24.69 -63.33 47.19
N ASN A 2 -23.54 -62.70 46.97
CA ASN A 2 -23.32 -61.53 46.10
C ASN A 2 -21.88 -61.07 46.33
N ASP A 3 -21.01 -61.22 45.33
CA ASP A 3 -19.69 -60.57 45.29
C ASP A 3 -19.78 -59.34 44.37
N PRO A 4 -19.17 -58.21 44.73
CA PRO A 4 -19.20 -57.00 43.93
C PRO A 4 -18.21 -57.10 42.77
N LYS A 5 -18.61 -56.67 41.57
CA LYS A 5 -17.68 -56.41 40.47
C LYS A 5 -17.14 -54.98 40.62
N ASP A 6 -15.85 -54.87 40.88
CA ASP A 6 -15.10 -53.64 40.71
C ASP A 6 -14.93 -53.38 39.20
N ASP A 7 -15.46 -52.24 38.74
CA ASP A 7 -15.10 -51.66 37.44
C ASP A 7 -13.73 -50.99 37.62
N ILE A 8 -12.67 -51.63 37.11
CA ILE A 8 -11.34 -51.03 37.01
C ILE A 8 -11.18 -50.57 35.57
N GLU A 9 -11.11 -49.25 35.35
CA GLU A 9 -10.75 -48.64 34.07
C GLU A 9 -9.34 -49.09 33.67
N GLU A 10 -9.22 -49.68 32.48
CA GLU A 10 -7.97 -50.18 31.90
C GLU A 10 -7.08 -48.99 31.51
N ILE A 11 -6.01 -48.76 32.27
CA ILE A 11 -5.00 -47.75 31.95
C ILE A 11 -4.08 -48.33 30.86
N GLU A 12 -4.18 -47.78 29.65
CA GLU A 12 -3.31 -48.15 28.53
C GLU A 12 -1.86 -47.71 28.81
N LEU A 13 -0.98 -48.70 29.04
CA LEU A 13 0.43 -48.49 29.39
C LEU A 13 1.28 -48.28 28.12
N VAL A 14 1.77 -47.05 27.91
CA VAL A 14 2.68 -46.72 26.80
C VAL A 14 4.06 -47.37 27.01
N PRO A 15 4.66 -48.02 25.99
CA PRO A 15 5.93 -48.73 26.11
C PRO A 15 7.13 -47.84 26.51
N PRO A 16 8.06 -48.31 27.39
CA PRO A 16 9.19 -47.51 27.89
C PRO A 16 10.20 -47.02 26.83
N GLU A 17 10.31 -47.73 25.70
CA GLU A 17 11.19 -47.35 24.57
C GLU A 17 10.67 -46.10 23.86
N GLU A 18 9.34 -45.97 23.71
CA GLU A 18 8.71 -44.80 23.09
C GLU A 18 8.89 -43.55 23.96
N ILE A 19 8.84 -43.69 25.29
CA ILE A 19 9.07 -42.60 26.24
C ILE A 19 10.51 -42.06 26.12
N LYS A 20 11.51 -42.93 25.96
CA LYS A 20 12.93 -42.52 25.80
C LYS A 20 13.19 -41.85 24.45
N ALA A 21 12.60 -42.36 23.38
CA ALA A 21 12.71 -41.76 22.05
C ALA A 21 12.09 -40.34 22.03
N GLN A 22 10.89 -40.19 22.61
CA GLN A 22 10.23 -38.90 22.75
C GLN A 22 11.04 -37.91 23.61
N ALA A 23 11.62 -38.36 24.72
CA ALA A 23 12.46 -37.52 25.57
C ALA A 23 13.74 -37.05 24.84
N GLN A 24 14.39 -37.93 24.07
CA GLN A 24 15.59 -37.56 23.30
C GLN A 24 15.26 -36.57 22.18
N GLU A 25 14.12 -36.73 21.52
CA GLU A 25 13.66 -35.81 20.49
C GLU A 25 13.34 -34.43 21.09
N GLN A 26 12.68 -34.38 22.26
CA GLN A 26 12.45 -33.13 22.99
C GLN A 26 13.76 -32.42 23.38
N ILE A 27 14.79 -33.17 23.81
CA ILE A 27 16.11 -32.60 24.12
C ILE A 27 16.78 -32.02 22.86
N ASN A 28 16.69 -32.70 21.73
CA ASN A 28 17.25 -32.21 20.46
C ASN A 28 16.51 -30.95 19.98
N GLN A 29 15.19 -30.91 20.11
CA GLN A 29 14.38 -29.73 19.81
C GLN A 29 14.73 -28.56 20.73
N ALA A 30 14.89 -28.79 22.04
CA ALA A 30 15.29 -27.76 23.00
C ALA A 30 16.67 -27.18 22.68
N ARG A 31 17.64 -27.99 22.28
CA ARG A 31 18.98 -27.52 21.84
C ARG A 31 18.89 -26.68 20.57
N ALA A 32 18.16 -27.14 19.57
CA ALA A 32 17.96 -26.40 18.32
C ALA A 32 17.30 -25.03 18.57
N LEU A 33 16.36 -24.95 19.51
CA LEU A 33 15.71 -23.70 19.92
C LEU A 33 16.70 -22.74 20.60
N LEU A 34 17.58 -23.24 21.47
CA LEU A 34 18.60 -22.41 22.13
C LEU A 34 19.63 -21.87 21.14
N ASP A 35 20.09 -22.70 20.20
CA ASP A 35 21.03 -22.27 19.15
C ASP A 35 20.38 -21.22 18.23
N LEU A 36 19.11 -21.41 17.91
CA LEU A 36 18.33 -20.46 17.15
C LEU A 36 18.14 -19.14 17.92
N GLU A 37 17.80 -19.20 19.20
CA GLU A 37 17.64 -18.03 20.06
C GLU A 37 18.94 -17.22 20.16
N GLN A 38 20.08 -17.89 20.35
CA GLN A 38 21.38 -17.24 20.39
C GLN A 38 21.72 -16.58 19.05
N SER A 39 21.46 -17.27 17.95
CA SER A 39 21.65 -16.73 16.60
C SER A 39 20.77 -15.49 16.38
N ILE A 40 19.48 -15.57 16.71
CA ILE A 40 18.54 -14.44 16.62
C ILE A 40 19.06 -13.24 17.41
N LYS A 41 19.51 -13.44 18.65
CA LYS A 41 20.05 -12.36 19.49
C LYS A 41 21.28 -11.72 18.87
N THR A 42 22.23 -12.52 18.37
CA THR A 42 23.45 -12.01 17.72
C THR A 42 23.11 -11.20 16.47
N TYR A 43 22.26 -11.71 15.58
CA TYR A 43 21.87 -10.98 14.37
C TYR A 43 21.03 -9.74 14.67
N TYR A 44 20.15 -9.79 15.69
CA TYR A 44 19.39 -8.63 16.13
C TYR A 44 20.31 -7.52 16.63
N GLN A 45 21.26 -7.84 17.52
CA GLN A 45 22.23 -6.87 18.04
C GLN A 45 23.13 -6.32 16.93
N GLY A 46 23.62 -7.18 16.03
CA GLY A 46 24.38 -6.74 14.86
C GLY A 46 23.58 -5.80 13.96
N ALA A 47 22.30 -6.09 13.72
CA ALA A 47 21.41 -5.24 12.96
C ALA A 47 21.17 -3.88 13.63
N GLN A 48 21.03 -3.84 14.96
CA GLN A 48 20.91 -2.57 15.70
C GLN A 48 22.17 -1.71 15.58
N SER A 49 23.36 -2.30 15.76
CA SER A 49 24.64 -1.59 15.60
C SER A 49 24.78 -1.02 14.20
N LYS A 50 24.47 -1.81 13.15
CA LYS A 50 24.54 -1.34 11.77
C LYS A 50 23.52 -0.27 11.42
N ARG A 51 22.34 -0.26 12.06
CA ARG A 51 21.38 0.83 11.91
C ARG A 51 21.90 2.13 12.52
N GLU A 52 22.57 2.06 13.66
CA GLU A 52 23.16 3.24 14.31
C GLU A 52 24.34 3.80 13.50
N GLU A 53 25.26 2.94 13.05
CA GLU A 53 26.34 3.35 12.12
C GLU A 53 25.78 4.02 10.86
N MET A 54 24.72 3.45 10.27
CA MET A 54 24.06 4.02 9.10
C MET A 54 23.46 5.41 9.41
N LYS A 55 22.88 5.60 10.60
CA LYS A 55 22.33 6.89 11.01
C LYS A 55 23.45 7.94 11.13
N GLN A 56 24.55 7.61 11.78
CA GLN A 56 25.72 8.49 11.91
C GLN A 56 26.27 8.89 10.54
N HIS A 57 26.46 7.93 9.64
CA HIS A 57 26.93 8.24 8.29
C HIS A 57 25.95 9.09 7.48
N LYS A 58 24.64 8.90 7.66
CA LYS A 58 23.63 9.77 7.04
C LYS A 58 23.71 11.19 7.57
N GLU A 59 23.88 11.36 8.88
CA GLU A 59 24.06 12.67 9.51
C GLU A 59 25.35 13.34 9.01
N MET A 60 26.48 12.64 8.96
CA MET A 60 27.73 13.16 8.40
C MET A 60 27.59 13.62 6.95
N VAL A 61 26.90 12.84 6.12
CA VAL A 61 26.64 13.21 4.72
C VAL A 61 25.73 14.43 4.64
N ALA A 62 24.67 14.48 5.46
CA ALA A 62 23.78 15.64 5.52
C ALA A 62 24.53 16.90 5.97
N ASP A 63 25.38 16.81 6.99
CA ASP A 63 26.21 17.90 7.48
C ASP A 63 27.22 18.37 6.42
N ALA A 64 27.82 17.43 5.68
CA ALA A 64 28.75 17.77 4.60
C ALA A 64 28.06 18.61 3.51
N TYR A 65 26.83 18.25 3.13
CA TYR A 65 26.05 19.05 2.19
C TYR A 65 25.58 20.38 2.79
N ALA A 66 25.08 20.38 4.03
CA ALA A 66 24.56 21.58 4.67
C ALA A 66 25.63 22.67 4.87
N ASN A 67 26.90 22.26 5.06
CA ASN A 67 28.02 23.17 5.24
C ASN A 67 28.77 23.48 3.93
N ASP A 68 28.40 22.85 2.80
CA ASP A 68 29.05 23.11 1.53
C ASP A 68 28.60 24.46 0.95
N LYS A 69 29.54 25.40 0.90
CA LYS A 69 29.28 26.76 0.43
C LYS A 69 28.88 26.80 -1.05
N THR A 70 29.45 25.93 -1.88
CA THR A 70 29.15 25.87 -3.32
C THR A 70 27.72 25.37 -3.56
N LEU A 71 27.26 24.39 -2.79
CA LEU A 71 25.88 23.91 -2.81
C LEU A 71 24.92 25.01 -2.37
N ALA A 72 25.20 25.68 -1.25
CA ALA A 72 24.37 26.78 -0.76
C ALA A 72 24.23 27.91 -1.78
N GLU A 73 25.33 28.35 -2.40
CA GLU A 73 25.31 29.36 -3.46
C GLU A 73 24.54 28.89 -4.71
N SER A 74 24.64 27.60 -5.06
CA SER A 74 23.89 27.02 -6.17
C SER A 74 22.39 26.93 -5.87
N GLU A 75 22.01 26.55 -4.65
CA GLU A 75 20.62 26.51 -4.20
C GLU A 75 19.98 27.90 -4.18
N GLU A 76 20.71 28.92 -3.74
CA GLU A 76 20.25 30.31 -3.79
C GLU A 76 20.01 30.78 -5.23
N LYS A 77 20.95 30.48 -6.15
CA LYS A 77 20.78 30.75 -7.59
C LYS A 77 19.57 30.02 -8.16
N MET A 78 19.39 28.73 -7.84
CA MET A 78 18.22 27.97 -8.27
C MET A 78 16.92 28.55 -7.72
N LYS A 79 16.90 28.99 -6.47
CA LYS A 79 15.73 29.63 -5.86
C LYS A 79 15.40 30.94 -6.57
N ALA A 80 16.39 31.77 -6.86
CA ALA A 80 16.21 33.01 -7.61
C ALA A 80 15.63 32.74 -9.02
N LEU A 81 16.21 31.78 -9.76
CA LEU A 81 15.72 31.38 -11.08
C LEU A 81 14.30 30.81 -11.02
N LYS A 82 13.97 29.99 -10.02
CA LYS A 82 12.60 29.49 -9.82
C LYS A 82 11.62 30.62 -9.54
N MET A 83 11.99 31.60 -8.72
CA MET A 83 11.16 32.77 -8.46
C MET A 83 10.92 33.59 -9.73
N GLU A 84 11.95 33.78 -10.56
CA GLU A 84 11.82 34.46 -11.85
C GLU A 84 10.92 33.68 -12.82
N ALA A 85 11.16 32.37 -12.97
CA ALA A 85 10.34 31.51 -13.81
C ALA A 85 8.87 31.49 -13.36
N ASN A 86 8.62 31.50 -12.06
CA ASN A 86 7.26 31.60 -11.51
C ASN A 86 6.62 32.96 -11.84
N LYS A 87 7.35 34.08 -11.69
CA LYS A 87 6.84 35.40 -12.10
C LYS A 87 6.45 35.43 -13.58
N VAL A 88 7.28 34.88 -14.46
CA VAL A 88 6.99 34.79 -15.90
C VAL A 88 5.77 33.90 -16.14
N ARG A 89 5.66 32.75 -15.45
CA ARG A 89 4.50 31.87 -15.52
C ARG A 89 3.22 32.56 -15.05
N ASP A 90 3.30 33.37 -14.01
CA ASP A 90 2.17 34.14 -13.47
C ASP A 90 1.74 35.22 -14.45
N GLN A 91 2.69 35.93 -15.07
CA GLN A 91 2.43 36.89 -16.15
C GLN A 91 1.74 36.23 -17.34
N ILE A 92 2.27 35.10 -17.83
CA ILE A 92 1.64 34.31 -18.91
C ILE A 92 0.25 33.86 -18.49
N SER A 93 0.10 33.38 -17.25
CA SER A 93 -1.20 32.92 -16.71
C SER A 93 -2.23 34.03 -16.58
N ALA A 94 -1.79 35.28 -16.45
CA ALA A 94 -2.64 36.46 -16.39
C ALA A 94 -3.01 37.02 -17.78
N THR A 95 -2.43 36.50 -18.87
CA THR A 95 -2.83 36.90 -20.22
C THR A 95 -4.27 36.46 -20.51
N SER A 96 -5.04 37.31 -21.21
CA SER A 96 -6.45 37.05 -21.51
C SER A 96 -6.64 35.69 -22.21
N ALA A 97 -5.79 35.36 -23.19
CA ALA A 97 -5.87 34.09 -23.90
C ALA A 97 -5.73 32.86 -22.98
N VAL A 98 -4.85 32.91 -21.97
CA VAL A 98 -4.67 31.80 -21.02
C VAL A 98 -5.80 31.74 -20.00
N ILE A 99 -6.31 32.89 -19.56
CA ILE A 99 -7.49 32.95 -18.67
C ILE A 99 -8.72 32.35 -19.36
N GLU A 100 -8.99 32.78 -20.59
CA GLU A 100 -10.10 32.27 -21.42
C GLU A 100 -9.94 30.77 -21.68
N ALA A 101 -8.74 30.31 -22.05
CA ALA A 101 -8.48 28.88 -22.23
C ALA A 101 -8.71 28.07 -20.94
N LYS A 102 -8.28 28.57 -19.77
CA LYS A 102 -8.53 27.91 -18.47
C LYS A 102 -10.01 27.87 -18.12
N GLN A 103 -10.75 28.93 -18.42
CA GLN A 103 -12.19 28.95 -18.23
C GLN A 103 -12.87 27.93 -19.14
N LYS A 104 -12.54 27.93 -20.43
CA LYS A 104 -13.11 26.98 -21.39
C LYS A 104 -12.79 25.53 -21.04
N LEU A 105 -11.58 25.26 -20.54
CA LEU A 105 -11.19 23.93 -20.05
C LEU A 105 -12.07 23.47 -18.89
N ARG A 106 -12.38 24.36 -17.94
CA ARG A 106 -13.29 24.04 -16.83
C ARG A 106 -14.69 23.73 -17.33
N GLU A 107 -15.24 24.59 -18.18
CA GLU A 107 -16.56 24.39 -18.78
C GLU A 107 -16.65 23.05 -19.53
N LEU A 108 -15.67 22.75 -20.40
CA LEU A 108 -15.63 21.48 -21.13
C LEU A 108 -15.48 20.27 -20.19
N SER A 109 -14.70 20.40 -19.11
CA SER A 109 -14.57 19.31 -18.14
C SER A 109 -15.88 19.03 -17.39
N GLU A 110 -16.67 20.06 -17.10
CA GLU A 110 -17.98 19.90 -16.48
C GLU A 110 -18.98 19.29 -17.47
N GLU A 111 -18.96 19.75 -18.73
CA GLU A 111 -19.79 19.20 -19.80
C GLU A 111 -19.50 17.71 -20.03
N VAL A 112 -18.22 17.32 -20.10
CA VAL A 112 -17.82 15.90 -20.23
C VAL A 112 -18.35 15.06 -19.07
N LYS A 113 -18.26 15.55 -17.83
CA LYS A 113 -18.76 14.80 -16.66
C LYS A 113 -20.27 14.57 -16.73
N GLU A 114 -21.04 15.57 -17.13
CA GLU A 114 -22.50 15.43 -17.27
C GLU A 114 -22.88 14.51 -18.44
N LEU A 115 -22.14 14.58 -19.55
CA LEU A 115 -22.29 13.65 -20.68
C LEU A 115 -21.97 12.21 -20.26
N GLU A 116 -20.87 11.97 -19.54
CA GLU A 116 -20.48 10.63 -19.05
C GLU A 116 -21.51 10.07 -18.05
N LYS A 117 -22.03 10.91 -17.15
CA LYS A 117 -23.09 10.52 -16.22
C LYS A 117 -24.37 10.11 -16.94
N THR A 118 -24.75 10.89 -17.95
CA THR A 118 -25.93 10.62 -18.78
C THR A 118 -25.73 9.36 -19.62
N LEU A 119 -24.55 9.20 -20.23
CA LEU A 119 -24.17 8.01 -20.97
C LEU A 119 -24.23 6.76 -20.07
N SER A 120 -23.65 6.81 -18.87
CA SER A 120 -23.70 5.71 -17.91
C SER A 120 -25.14 5.31 -17.57
N LYS A 121 -26.04 6.29 -17.39
CA LYS A 121 -27.46 6.01 -17.15
C LYS A 121 -28.09 5.28 -18.35
N PHE A 122 -27.84 5.75 -19.56
CA PHE A 122 -28.38 5.12 -20.78
C PHE A 122 -27.81 3.74 -21.05
N LEU A 123 -26.51 3.51 -20.78
CA LEU A 123 -25.90 2.19 -20.93
C LEU A 123 -26.49 1.17 -19.95
N LEU A 124 -26.78 1.58 -18.70
CA LEU A 124 -27.47 0.70 -17.74
C LEU A 124 -28.90 0.39 -18.20
N GLN A 125 -29.66 1.40 -18.63
CA GLN A 125 -31.01 1.19 -19.17
C GLN A 125 -31.00 0.27 -20.41
N TYR A 126 -30.04 0.44 -21.32
CA TYR A 126 -29.87 -0.41 -22.49
C TYR A 126 -29.59 -1.85 -22.09
N LYS A 127 -28.67 -2.07 -21.13
CA LYS A 127 -28.36 -3.40 -20.60
C LYS A 127 -29.61 -4.06 -20.01
N ASP A 128 -30.41 -3.32 -19.26
CA ASP A 128 -31.64 -3.82 -18.63
C ASP A 128 -32.74 -4.15 -19.66
N LEU A 129 -32.85 -3.37 -20.75
CA LEU A 129 -33.87 -3.59 -21.79
C LEU A 129 -33.46 -4.67 -22.80
N ALA A 130 -32.23 -4.60 -23.31
CA ALA A 130 -31.73 -5.49 -24.35
C ALA A 130 -31.14 -6.80 -23.79
N GLN A 131 -31.00 -6.91 -22.47
CA GLN A 131 -30.45 -8.08 -21.77
C GLN A 131 -29.07 -8.50 -22.30
N THR A 132 -28.30 -7.53 -22.82
CA THR A 132 -26.93 -7.72 -23.34
C THR A 132 -26.01 -6.66 -22.76
N ASN A 133 -24.73 -7.00 -22.63
CA ASN A 133 -23.68 -6.09 -22.21
C ASN A 133 -22.79 -5.64 -23.37
N GLN A 134 -23.22 -5.80 -24.62
CA GLN A 134 -22.49 -5.37 -25.81
C GLN A 134 -23.33 -4.39 -26.62
N ILE A 135 -22.69 -3.36 -27.15
CA ILE A 135 -23.34 -2.34 -27.99
C ILE A 135 -22.42 -1.93 -29.14
N MET A 136 -23.00 -1.76 -30.33
CA MET A 136 -22.30 -1.18 -31.47
C MET A 136 -22.41 0.34 -31.38
N VAL A 137 -21.27 1.03 -31.26
CA VAL A 137 -21.24 2.50 -31.11
C VAL A 137 -21.05 3.18 -32.46
N ARG A 138 -20.26 2.56 -33.35
CA ARG A 138 -20.04 2.97 -34.74
C ARG A 138 -20.02 1.73 -35.62
N GLU A 139 -20.21 1.91 -36.91
CA GLU A 139 -20.24 0.80 -37.87
C GLU A 139 -18.97 -0.06 -37.75
N GLY A 140 -19.15 -1.33 -37.37
CA GLY A 140 -18.06 -2.27 -37.14
C GLY A 140 -17.36 -2.19 -35.77
N GLU A 141 -17.69 -1.22 -34.91
CA GLU A 141 -17.08 -1.07 -33.59
C GLU A 141 -18.03 -1.52 -32.47
N MET A 142 -17.76 -2.71 -31.93
CA MET A 142 -18.45 -3.26 -30.77
C MET A 142 -17.75 -2.89 -29.47
N TYR A 143 -18.52 -2.40 -28.51
CA TYR A 143 -18.06 -2.04 -27.18
C TYR A 143 -18.79 -2.88 -26.13
N GLN A 144 -18.13 -3.14 -25.00
CA GLN A 144 -18.70 -3.85 -23.86
C GLN A 144 -19.04 -2.88 -22.74
N ILE A 145 -20.24 -3.03 -22.16
CA ILE A 145 -20.74 -2.28 -21.00
C ILE A 145 -20.15 -2.91 -19.74
N VAL A 146 -19.31 -2.17 -19.02
CA VAL A 146 -18.68 -2.58 -17.76
C VAL A 146 -19.22 -1.73 -16.60
N GLN A 147 -19.74 -2.39 -15.57
CA GLN A 147 -20.19 -1.73 -14.34
C GLN A 147 -19.18 -2.05 -13.22
N SER A 148 -18.54 -1.04 -12.64
CA SER A 148 -17.61 -1.21 -11.53
C SER A 148 -18.21 -0.75 -10.21
N ALA A 149 -18.28 -1.63 -9.21
CA ALA A 149 -18.54 -1.25 -7.83
C ALA A 149 -17.22 -0.87 -7.12
N LYS A 150 -17.23 0.17 -6.27
CA LYS A 150 -16.08 0.57 -5.45
C LYS A 150 -16.51 0.81 -4.00
N LEU A 151 -15.68 0.38 -3.05
CA LEU A 151 -15.86 0.66 -1.62
C LEU A 151 -15.29 2.06 -1.31
N VAL A 152 -16.08 2.93 -0.66
CA VAL A 152 -15.61 4.27 -0.24
C VAL A 152 -15.77 4.42 1.28
N LYS A 153 -14.76 5.00 1.93
CA LYS A 153 -14.78 5.29 3.36
C LYS A 153 -15.71 6.47 3.61
N GLN A 154 -16.71 6.30 4.49
CA GLN A 154 -17.53 7.44 4.93
C GLN A 154 -16.66 8.39 5.76
N SER A 155 -16.41 9.60 5.25
CA SER A 155 -16.00 10.73 6.08
C SER A 155 -17.20 11.10 6.96
N ALA A 156 -17.02 11.04 8.28
CA ALA A 156 -18.05 11.38 9.24
C ALA A 156 -18.64 12.76 8.91
N LEU A 157 -19.97 12.83 8.79
CA LEU A 157 -20.71 14.09 8.80
C LEU A 157 -20.35 14.82 10.10
N SER A 158 -19.67 15.96 10.01
CA SER A 158 -19.73 16.96 11.07
C SER A 158 -21.20 17.39 11.16
N GLN A 159 -21.85 17.03 12.27
CA GLN A 159 -23.16 17.56 12.65
C GLN A 159 -23.04 19.04 13.04
#